data_AF-A0A7V9DAF7-F1
#
_entry.id   AF-A0A7V9DAF7-F1
#
_cell.length_a   1.000
_cell.length_b   1.000
_cell.length_c   1.000
_cell.angle_alpha   90.00
_cell.angle_beta   90.00
_cell.angle_gamma   90.00
#
_symmetry.space_group_name_H-M   'P 1'
#
loop_
_entity.id
_entity.type
_entity.pdbx_description
1 polymer ?
#
loop_
_entity_poly.entity_id
_entity_poly.type
_entity_poly.pdbx_seq_one_letter_code
_entity_poly.pdbx_strand_id
1 'polypeptide(L)'
;MSVHKVVRTFLLSGAAILISAPAMFGQTPGQDPTNNPRNVKPEEMNRVYRRWLNEDVAYIITKEERRAFQSLKTDDERENFIENFWRRRDPNPDTEENEFREEYYERIAYANEKFASGIPGWKTDRGRIYIAWGKPDSVESRPSGGSYERPMYEGGGSTSTYPFEVWFYRNLDGVGSGVEIEFVDPTGTGEYRIARNANEKDAMLFIPGAGMTVAEQLGLETRADRISGINSHNSRYGRQQDSPFERMQRIADLQRPPQVQFSDLAGVAGGDSGVLDNNPLNFDVRIDFFRQSDDRVIVTFTVQTDNKDLTFTDEGGLPTARMNIFGRVTAVSGRRTGVFEDSVTTNATARELAEMRNRKSVYQKAMALTPGTYKVDVVVRDVETGNRGIINQGFTVPRYDDKKLSTSSMILATRLRPTDEGDIGGMFVIGGAKVIPNLASTFQRGQDVGIYMQVYNSGIDQTTLRPAVDVEYVLTRGGSELLRQSEDWSGLSDSSQRLTLARLIPTTSLDKGDYEVKVIVKDKVSTQVIENKSKFTIID
;
A
#
# COMPACT_ATOMS: atom_id res chain seq x y z
N MET A 1 -75.40 -35.39 24.19
CA MET A 1 -76.20 -34.59 25.15
C MET A 1 -75.81 -33.13 24.94
N SER A 2 -76.68 -32.28 24.37
CA SER A 2 -77.71 -31.45 25.05
C SER A 2 -77.10 -30.38 26.00
N VAL A 3 -77.14 -29.06 25.73
CA VAL A 3 -78.28 -28.07 25.76
C VAL A 3 -78.55 -27.57 27.21
N HIS A 4 -78.72 -26.28 27.57
CA HIS A 4 -78.90 -24.96 26.88
C HIS A 4 -77.62 -24.04 26.92
N LYS A 5 -77.49 -22.77 26.43
CA LYS A 5 -78.32 -21.60 26.01
C LYS A 5 -78.62 -20.50 27.08
N VAL A 6 -78.71 -19.22 26.61
CA VAL A 6 -78.96 -17.88 27.27
C VAL A 6 -77.69 -17.01 27.23
N VAL A 7 -77.46 -15.97 26.41
CA VAL A 7 -78.28 -15.05 25.56
C VAL A 7 -79.22 -14.18 26.40
N ARG A 8 -79.02 -12.85 26.58
CA ARG A 8 -79.33 -11.72 25.65
C ARG A 8 -78.99 -10.39 26.41
N THR A 9 -78.66 -9.22 25.84
CA THR A 9 -79.58 -8.28 25.13
C THR A 9 -78.88 -6.94 24.71
N PHE A 10 -78.97 -6.61 23.41
CA PHE A 10 -79.14 -5.26 22.75
C PHE A 10 -78.14 -4.10 23.01
N LEU A 11 -77.51 -3.48 21.98
CA LEU A 11 -78.04 -2.57 20.92
C LEU A 11 -78.49 -1.21 21.49
N LEU A 12 -78.19 -0.02 20.94
CA LEU A 12 -78.20 0.52 19.56
C LEU A 12 -77.23 1.77 19.52
N SER A 13 -76.85 2.44 18.42
CA SER A 13 -76.89 2.21 16.95
C SER A 13 -76.26 3.42 16.22
N GLY A 14 -75.80 3.26 14.97
CA GLY A 14 -75.53 4.38 14.05
C GLY A 14 -74.80 3.95 12.79
N ALA A 15 -75.50 3.86 11.65
CA ALA A 15 -74.95 3.34 10.39
C ALA A 15 -75.40 4.15 9.16
N ALA A 16 -74.50 4.30 8.17
CA ALA A 16 -74.77 4.55 6.75
C ALA A 16 -73.45 4.31 5.95
N ILE A 17 -73.30 3.37 5.01
CA ILE A 17 -73.92 3.22 3.66
C ILE A 17 -73.23 4.14 2.61
N LEU A 18 -72.77 3.73 1.41
CA LEU A 18 -72.60 2.41 0.74
C LEU A 18 -71.69 2.56 -0.53
N ILE A 19 -71.15 1.44 -1.05
CA ILE A 19 -70.80 1.13 -2.47
C ILE A 19 -69.76 2.01 -3.22
N SER A 20 -68.64 1.40 -3.63
CA SER A 20 -68.37 1.09 -5.07
C SER A 20 -66.98 0.48 -5.34
N ALA A 21 -66.90 -0.32 -6.40
CA ALA A 21 -65.70 -0.79 -7.09
C ALA A 21 -66.12 -1.22 -8.51
N PRO A 22 -65.23 -1.35 -9.52
CA PRO A 22 -63.88 -0.78 -9.67
C PRO A 22 -63.69 -0.01 -11.01
N ALA A 23 -62.64 0.81 -11.13
CA ALA A 23 -62.06 1.21 -12.41
C ALA A 23 -60.58 1.63 -12.27
N MET A 24 -59.77 1.37 -13.29
CA MET A 24 -58.34 1.74 -13.34
C MET A 24 -58.14 3.26 -13.45
N PHE A 25 -57.01 3.78 -12.96
CA PHE A 25 -56.06 4.62 -13.73
C PHE A 25 -54.87 5.09 -12.86
N GLY A 26 -53.67 5.16 -13.46
CA GLY A 26 -52.57 6.02 -13.00
C GLY A 26 -51.63 5.47 -11.90
N GLN A 27 -50.48 4.91 -12.30
CA GLN A 27 -49.29 4.90 -11.44
C GLN A 27 -48.66 6.31 -11.43
N THR A 28 -48.72 7.00 -10.30
CA THR A 28 -47.79 8.10 -10.01
C THR A 28 -46.46 7.50 -9.52
N PRO A 29 -45.29 7.97 -9.97
CA PRO A 29 -44.02 7.49 -9.42
C PRO A 29 -43.93 7.81 -7.93
N GLY A 30 -43.70 6.79 -7.10
CA GLY A 30 -43.47 6.99 -5.68
C GLY A 30 -42.16 7.75 -5.44
N GLN A 31 -42.17 8.69 -4.50
CA GLN A 31 -40.95 9.36 -4.05
C GLN A 31 -40.00 8.35 -3.41
N ASP A 32 -38.72 8.49 -3.74
CA ASP A 32 -37.62 7.73 -3.15
C ASP A 32 -37.55 8.01 -1.62
N PRO A 33 -37.57 6.99 -0.74
CA PRO A 33 -37.56 7.19 0.71
C PRO A 33 -36.27 7.80 1.28
N THR A 34 -35.22 7.95 0.47
CA THR A 34 -33.87 8.34 0.92
C THR A 34 -33.70 9.82 1.26
N ASN A 35 -34.60 10.72 0.81
CA ASN A 35 -34.39 12.17 0.90
C ASN A 35 -35.25 12.88 1.98
N ASN A 36 -35.37 12.26 3.16
CA ASN A 36 -36.02 12.87 4.32
C ASN A 36 -34.95 13.26 5.36
N PRO A 37 -34.69 14.55 5.61
CA PRO A 37 -33.66 14.96 6.57
C PRO A 37 -34.00 14.44 7.96
N ARG A 38 -33.08 13.66 8.54
CA ARG A 38 -33.22 13.06 9.88
C ARG A 38 -33.30 14.18 10.93
N ASN A 39 -34.51 14.53 11.35
CA ASN A 39 -34.75 15.50 12.41
C ASN A 39 -34.45 14.89 13.80
N VAL A 40 -33.18 14.58 14.03
CA VAL A 40 -32.63 14.06 15.29
C VAL A 40 -32.28 15.23 16.20
N LYS A 41 -32.51 15.09 17.51
CA LYS A 41 -32.24 16.18 18.46
C LYS A 41 -30.73 16.43 18.57
N PRO A 42 -30.26 17.70 18.67
CA PRO A 42 -28.83 18.00 18.77
C PRO A 42 -28.07 17.26 19.90
N GLU A 43 -28.76 16.96 21.01
CA GLU A 43 -28.18 16.20 22.13
C GLU A 43 -27.94 14.71 21.80
N GLU A 44 -28.78 14.13 20.93
CA GLU A 44 -28.64 12.75 20.46
C GLU A 44 -27.50 12.67 19.42
N MET A 45 -27.44 13.64 18.50
CA MET A 45 -26.36 13.78 17.52
C MET A 45 -24.98 13.86 18.20
N ASN A 46 -24.85 14.71 19.23
CA ASN A 46 -23.63 14.85 20.02
C ASN A 46 -23.24 13.55 20.75
N ARG A 47 -24.22 12.73 21.15
CA ARG A 47 -23.98 11.41 21.75
C ARG A 47 -23.45 10.41 20.71
N VAL A 48 -23.98 10.41 19.49
CA VAL A 48 -23.51 9.56 18.38
C VAL A 48 -22.04 9.85 18.06
N TYR A 49 -21.66 11.11 17.83
CA TYR A 49 -20.27 11.45 17.51
C TYR A 49 -19.28 11.16 18.64
N ARG A 50 -19.69 11.35 19.91
CA ARG A 50 -18.86 10.95 21.06
C ARG A 50 -18.69 9.44 21.13
N ARG A 51 -19.73 8.67 20.78
CA ARG A 51 -19.65 7.21 20.75
C ARG A 51 -18.70 6.75 19.64
N TRP A 52 -18.91 7.24 18.42
CA TRP A 52 -18.04 6.94 17.28
C TRP A 52 -16.57 7.20 17.59
N LEU A 53 -16.25 8.37 18.15
CA LEU A 53 -14.88 8.79 18.46
C LEU A 53 -14.21 7.97 19.60
N ASN A 54 -14.97 7.46 20.56
CA ASN A 54 -14.43 6.87 21.80
C ASN A 54 -14.70 5.37 21.96
N GLU A 55 -15.58 4.81 21.16
CA GLU A 55 -15.88 3.37 21.09
C GLU A 55 -15.50 2.86 19.69
N ASP A 56 -16.24 3.27 18.66
CA ASP A 56 -16.16 2.68 17.32
C ASP A 56 -14.74 2.76 16.74
N VAL A 57 -14.18 3.97 16.51
CA VAL A 57 -12.86 4.12 15.86
C VAL A 57 -11.69 4.22 16.86
N ALA A 58 -11.91 3.87 18.13
CA ALA A 58 -11.02 4.19 19.24
C ALA A 58 -9.57 3.69 19.05
N TYR A 59 -9.38 2.56 18.34
CA TYR A 59 -8.08 1.92 18.13
C TYR A 59 -7.42 2.23 16.78
N ILE A 60 -8.12 2.88 15.85
CA ILE A 60 -7.62 3.20 14.50
C ILE A 60 -7.53 4.71 14.23
N ILE A 61 -8.13 5.57 15.05
CA ILE A 61 -8.01 7.03 14.92
C ILE A 61 -6.69 7.55 15.51
N THR A 62 -5.97 8.39 14.77
CA THR A 62 -4.73 9.01 15.26
C THR A 62 -4.99 10.14 16.27
N LYS A 63 -3.94 10.60 16.96
CA LYS A 63 -4.06 11.72 17.91
C LYS A 63 -4.40 13.03 17.19
N GLU A 64 -3.89 13.17 15.97
CA GLU A 64 -4.03 14.30 15.07
C GLU A 64 -5.46 14.34 14.52
N GLU A 65 -5.96 13.19 14.03
CA GLU A 65 -7.35 13.01 13.58
C GLU A 65 -8.36 13.24 14.70
N ARG A 66 -8.10 12.72 15.90
CA ARG A 66 -8.95 12.93 17.08
C ARG A 66 -9.05 14.41 17.45
N ARG A 67 -7.93 15.15 17.38
CA ARG A 67 -7.91 16.61 17.59
C ARG A 67 -8.67 17.36 16.49
N ALA A 68 -8.48 16.97 15.23
CA ALA A 68 -9.18 17.55 14.10
C ALA A 68 -10.70 17.36 14.22
N PHE A 69 -11.18 16.15 14.48
CA PHE A 69 -12.61 15.88 14.67
C PHE A 69 -13.21 16.66 15.85
N GLN A 70 -12.45 16.84 16.94
CA GLN A 70 -12.87 17.61 18.11
C GLN A 70 -12.93 19.13 17.86
N SER A 71 -12.25 19.66 16.83
CA SER A 71 -12.30 21.09 16.49
C SER A 71 -13.46 21.46 15.55
N LEU A 72 -14.10 20.47 14.91
CA LEU A 72 -15.26 20.64 14.04
C LEU A 72 -16.47 21.16 14.82
N LYS A 73 -17.18 22.12 14.24
CA LYS A 73 -18.26 22.87 14.90
C LYS A 73 -19.63 22.37 14.45
N THR A 74 -19.83 22.15 13.16
CA THR A 74 -21.12 21.70 12.60
C THR A 74 -21.21 20.19 12.55
N ASP A 75 -22.42 19.67 12.35
CA ASP A 75 -22.65 18.24 12.18
C ASP A 75 -22.28 17.81 10.75
N ASP A 76 -22.53 18.64 9.74
CA ASP A 76 -22.10 18.40 8.35
C ASP A 76 -20.57 18.27 8.23
N GLU A 77 -19.79 19.08 8.97
CA GLU A 77 -18.33 18.93 9.06
C GLU A 77 -17.93 17.56 9.63
N ARG A 78 -18.65 17.07 10.64
CA ARG A 78 -18.38 15.77 11.30
C ARG A 78 -18.73 14.60 10.40
N GLU A 79 -19.88 14.63 9.73
CA GLU A 79 -20.27 13.58 8.79
C GLU A 79 -19.29 13.51 7.60
N ASN A 80 -18.92 14.66 7.02
CA ASN A 80 -17.87 14.72 5.98
C ASN A 80 -16.53 14.16 6.50
N PHE A 81 -16.15 14.46 7.75
CA PHE A 81 -14.96 13.87 8.36
C PHE A 81 -15.08 12.35 8.50
N ILE A 82 -16.24 11.81 8.91
CA ILE A 82 -16.46 10.37 9.07
C ILE A 82 -16.44 9.65 7.72
N GLU A 83 -17.04 10.22 6.67
CA GLU A 83 -16.96 9.68 5.32
C GLU A 83 -15.49 9.66 4.83
N ASN A 84 -14.80 10.79 4.92
CA ASN A 84 -13.38 10.90 4.61
C ASN A 84 -12.52 9.95 5.48
N PHE A 85 -12.92 9.70 6.74
CA PHE A 85 -12.21 8.86 7.69
C PHE A 85 -12.12 7.40 7.20
N TRP A 86 -13.24 6.88 6.68
CA TRP A 86 -13.35 5.52 6.15
C TRP A 86 -12.83 5.42 4.72
N ARG A 87 -13.17 6.37 3.84
CA ARG A 87 -12.79 6.38 2.42
C ARG A 87 -11.27 6.37 2.17
N ARG A 88 -10.47 6.82 3.14
CA ARG A 88 -8.98 6.74 3.09
C ARG A 88 -8.37 5.47 3.69
N ARG A 89 -9.19 4.61 4.30
CA ARG A 89 -8.85 3.25 4.74
C ARG A 89 -9.47 2.19 3.81
N ASP A 90 -10.07 2.63 2.72
CA ASP A 90 -10.73 1.80 1.72
C ASP A 90 -9.68 1.03 0.88
N PRO A 91 -9.64 -0.32 0.92
CA PRO A 91 -8.71 -1.09 0.11
C PRO A 91 -9.11 -1.10 -1.37
N ASN A 92 -10.39 -0.89 -1.67
CA ASN A 92 -10.95 -1.08 -3.01
C ASN A 92 -12.08 -0.06 -3.27
N PRO A 93 -11.77 1.23 -3.48
CA PRO A 93 -12.76 2.30 -3.65
C PRO A 93 -13.60 2.22 -4.95
N ASP A 94 -13.54 1.11 -5.67
CA ASP A 94 -14.36 0.80 -6.85
C ASP A 94 -15.65 0.02 -6.47
N THR A 95 -15.80 -0.44 -5.22
CA THR A 95 -17.05 -1.01 -4.67
C THR A 95 -17.94 0.07 -4.01
N GLU A 96 -19.22 -0.23 -3.86
CA GLU A 96 -20.17 0.67 -3.16
C GLU A 96 -20.00 0.62 -1.62
N GLU A 97 -19.37 -0.44 -1.12
CA GLU A 97 -19.20 -0.73 0.31
C GLU A 97 -17.71 -0.88 0.66
N ASN A 98 -17.25 -0.04 1.59
CA ASN A 98 -15.86 -0.01 2.06
C ASN A 98 -15.53 -1.28 2.86
N GLU A 99 -14.79 -2.23 2.27
CA GLU A 99 -14.64 -3.57 2.85
C GLU A 99 -13.84 -3.52 4.17
N PHE A 100 -12.89 -2.60 4.31
CA PHE A 100 -12.15 -2.42 5.57
C PHE A 100 -13.07 -1.96 6.71
N ARG A 101 -14.01 -1.04 6.46
CA ARG A 101 -14.98 -0.58 7.45
C ARG A 101 -15.84 -1.73 7.93
N GLU A 102 -16.27 -2.60 7.03
CA GLU A 102 -17.09 -3.78 7.35
C GLU A 102 -16.30 -4.79 8.16
N GLU A 103 -15.13 -5.21 7.67
CA GLU A 103 -14.23 -6.12 8.38
C GLU A 103 -13.88 -5.56 9.77
N TYR A 104 -13.68 -4.24 9.89
CA TYR A 104 -13.40 -3.58 11.16
C TYR A 104 -14.56 -3.66 12.16
N TYR A 105 -15.80 -3.45 11.72
CA TYR A 105 -16.97 -3.64 12.58
C TYR A 105 -17.22 -5.12 12.90
N GLU A 106 -16.93 -6.04 11.97
CA GLU A 106 -16.93 -7.48 12.26
C GLU A 106 -15.89 -7.86 13.32
N ARG A 107 -14.68 -7.31 13.25
CA ARG A 107 -13.63 -7.51 14.29
C ARG A 107 -14.10 -7.00 15.66
N ILE A 108 -14.84 -5.88 15.72
CA ILE A 108 -15.45 -5.38 16.96
C ILE A 108 -16.52 -6.35 17.49
N ALA A 109 -17.39 -6.86 16.61
CA ALA A 109 -18.42 -7.83 16.99
C ALA A 109 -17.78 -9.14 17.51
N TYR A 110 -16.82 -9.68 16.77
CA TYR A 110 -16.05 -10.87 17.14
C TYR A 110 -15.31 -10.68 18.48
N ALA A 111 -14.64 -9.54 18.68
CA ALA A 111 -13.94 -9.25 19.92
C ALA A 111 -14.91 -9.23 21.12
N ASN A 112 -16.09 -8.63 20.96
CA ASN A 112 -17.13 -8.62 21.99
C ASN A 112 -17.73 -10.00 22.28
N GLU A 113 -17.85 -10.87 21.27
CA GLU A 113 -18.35 -12.24 21.45
C GLU A 113 -17.31 -13.14 22.12
N LYS A 114 -16.04 -13.07 21.70
CA LYS A 114 -15.00 -14.03 22.10
C LYS A 114 -14.14 -13.62 23.30
N PHE A 115 -13.99 -12.32 23.56
CA PHE A 115 -13.03 -11.82 24.55
C PHE A 115 -13.66 -11.09 25.75
N ALA A 116 -14.99 -10.95 25.82
CA ALA A 116 -15.66 -10.33 26.96
C ALA A 116 -15.36 -11.07 28.27
N SER A 117 -15.03 -10.31 29.33
CA SER A 117 -14.55 -10.83 30.62
C SER A 117 -14.94 -9.87 31.76
N GLY A 118 -16.24 -9.76 32.01
CA GLY A 118 -16.82 -8.75 32.92
C GLY A 118 -16.81 -7.31 32.35
N ILE A 119 -15.86 -7.00 31.47
CA ILE A 119 -15.85 -5.84 30.59
C ILE A 119 -16.19 -6.25 29.13
N PRO A 120 -16.72 -5.34 28.30
CA PRO A 120 -16.93 -5.58 26.87
C PRO A 120 -15.63 -6.02 26.19
N GLY A 121 -15.71 -7.04 25.34
CA GLY A 121 -14.52 -7.64 24.74
C GLY A 121 -13.65 -6.67 23.94
N TRP A 122 -14.24 -5.64 23.31
CA TRP A 122 -13.49 -4.57 22.64
C TRP A 122 -12.51 -3.83 23.57
N LYS A 123 -12.80 -3.73 24.87
CA LYS A 123 -11.95 -3.07 25.87
C LYS A 123 -10.83 -3.96 26.43
N THR A 124 -10.84 -5.26 26.16
CA THR A 124 -9.79 -6.18 26.60
C THR A 124 -8.54 -6.06 25.73
N ASP A 125 -7.39 -6.47 26.26
CA ASP A 125 -6.15 -6.44 25.47
C ASP A 125 -6.24 -7.33 24.22
N ARG A 126 -6.78 -8.56 24.34
CA ARG A 126 -7.02 -9.44 23.18
C ARG A 126 -7.95 -8.81 22.14
N GLY A 127 -9.05 -8.21 22.59
CA GLY A 127 -9.99 -7.52 21.70
C GLY A 127 -9.38 -6.31 21.01
N ARG A 128 -8.64 -5.49 21.74
CA ARG A 128 -7.89 -4.34 21.18
C ARG A 128 -6.92 -4.79 20.08
N ILE A 129 -6.11 -5.82 20.34
CA ILE A 129 -5.16 -6.33 19.35
C ILE A 129 -5.89 -6.89 18.13
N TYR A 130 -6.94 -7.69 18.32
CA TYR A 130 -7.74 -8.24 17.22
C TYR A 130 -8.43 -7.17 16.36
N ILE A 131 -8.96 -6.11 16.98
CA ILE A 131 -9.61 -5.00 16.27
C ILE A 131 -8.58 -4.20 15.45
N ALA A 132 -7.46 -3.82 16.07
CA ALA A 132 -6.43 -3.02 15.41
C ALA A 132 -5.69 -3.82 14.31
N TRP A 133 -5.18 -5.00 14.65
CA TRP A 133 -4.22 -5.75 13.83
C TRP A 133 -4.83 -6.97 13.10
N GLY A 134 -6.11 -7.25 13.34
CA GLY A 134 -6.82 -8.38 12.72
C GLY A 134 -6.48 -9.73 13.37
N LYS A 135 -6.89 -10.79 12.69
CA LYS A 135 -6.70 -12.17 13.16
C LYS A 135 -5.21 -12.59 13.10
N PRO A 136 -4.66 -13.23 14.14
CA PRO A 136 -3.30 -13.80 14.11
C PRO A 136 -3.16 -14.97 13.13
N ASP A 137 -1.95 -15.17 12.59
CA ASP A 137 -1.57 -16.31 11.74
C ASP A 137 -1.69 -17.65 12.50
N SER A 138 -1.30 -17.67 13.78
CA SER A 138 -1.49 -18.82 14.67
C SER A 138 -1.69 -18.41 16.12
N VAL A 139 -2.31 -19.31 16.90
CA VAL A 139 -2.58 -19.13 18.33
C VAL A 139 -2.20 -20.41 19.08
N GLU A 140 -1.26 -20.31 20.00
CA GLU A 140 -1.14 -21.28 21.10
C GLU A 140 -2.11 -20.85 22.21
N SER A 141 -2.96 -21.75 22.69
CA SER A 141 -3.92 -21.44 23.77
C SER A 141 -3.88 -22.53 24.84
N ARG A 142 -3.77 -22.11 26.11
CA ARG A 142 -3.76 -22.97 27.30
C ARG A 142 -4.79 -22.46 28.30
N PRO A 143 -6.10 -22.66 28.05
CA PRO A 143 -7.17 -21.98 28.78
C PRO A 143 -7.34 -22.40 30.24
N SER A 144 -6.70 -23.50 30.66
CA SER A 144 -6.68 -23.97 32.04
C SER A 144 -5.32 -23.77 32.73
N GLY A 145 -4.32 -23.23 32.03
CA GLY A 145 -2.92 -23.23 32.49
C GLY A 145 -2.43 -24.64 32.80
N GLY A 146 -1.81 -24.82 33.97
CA GLY A 146 -1.37 -26.11 34.49
C GLY A 146 0.06 -26.48 34.09
N SER A 147 0.38 -27.78 34.12
CA SER A 147 1.73 -28.30 33.89
C SER A 147 2.30 -27.87 32.54
N TYR A 148 3.47 -27.22 32.58
CA TYR A 148 4.14 -26.64 31.43
C TYR A 148 5.63 -26.96 31.50
N GLU A 149 6.16 -27.57 30.44
CA GLU A 149 7.60 -27.75 30.26
C GLU A 149 8.14 -26.51 29.53
N ARG A 150 8.98 -25.72 30.20
CA ARG A 150 9.50 -24.50 29.58
C ARG A 150 10.47 -24.85 28.44
N PRO A 151 10.42 -24.14 27.31
CA PRO A 151 11.49 -24.21 26.32
C PRO A 151 12.80 -23.63 26.91
N MET A 152 13.94 -23.98 26.32
CA MET A 152 15.25 -23.55 26.82
C MET A 152 15.43 -22.01 26.83
N TYR A 153 14.79 -21.29 25.91
CA TYR A 153 14.78 -19.82 25.88
C TYR A 153 13.95 -19.17 27.01
N GLU A 154 13.11 -19.93 27.70
CA GLU A 154 12.43 -19.55 28.95
C GLU A 154 13.13 -20.13 30.20
N GLY A 155 14.39 -20.59 30.06
CA GLY A 155 15.19 -21.16 31.15
C GLY A 155 15.00 -22.66 31.39
N GLY A 156 14.11 -23.31 30.63
CA GLY A 156 13.86 -24.75 30.72
C GLY A 156 13.20 -25.22 32.02
N GLY A 157 12.85 -26.51 32.07
CA GLY A 157 12.31 -27.16 33.26
C GLY A 157 10.81 -26.92 33.47
N SER A 158 10.20 -27.83 34.21
CA SER A 158 8.74 -27.87 34.42
C SER A 158 8.25 -26.86 35.46
N THR A 159 7.05 -26.32 35.25
CA THR A 159 6.29 -25.51 36.22
C THR A 159 4.78 -25.71 36.06
N SER A 160 3.99 -25.05 36.90
CA SER A 160 2.57 -24.80 36.63
C SER A 160 2.38 -23.38 36.11
N THR A 161 1.50 -23.21 35.13
CA THR A 161 1.16 -21.92 34.53
C THR A 161 -0.26 -21.46 34.89
N TYR A 162 -0.49 -20.16 34.87
CA TYR A 162 -1.82 -19.57 34.73
C TYR A 162 -2.35 -19.80 33.31
N PRO A 163 -3.67 -19.65 33.05
CA PRO A 163 -4.19 -19.61 31.69
C PRO A 163 -3.49 -18.55 30.84
N PHE A 164 -3.02 -18.94 29.64
CA PHE A 164 -2.36 -18.03 28.71
C PHE A 164 -2.63 -18.38 27.25
N GLU A 165 -2.41 -17.39 26.37
CA GLU A 165 -2.39 -17.55 24.92
C GLU A 165 -1.15 -16.84 24.34
N VAL A 166 -0.58 -17.40 23.28
CA VAL A 166 0.45 -16.72 22.47
C VAL A 166 -0.10 -16.59 21.05
N TRP A 167 -0.29 -15.36 20.61
CA TRP A 167 -0.72 -15.03 19.25
C TRP A 167 0.52 -14.70 18.42
N PHE A 168 0.65 -15.32 17.25
CA PHE A 168 1.74 -15.09 16.32
C PHE A 168 1.23 -14.38 15.06
N TYR A 169 1.96 -13.35 14.63
CA TYR A 169 1.75 -12.65 13.37
C TYR A 169 3.05 -12.69 12.56
N ARG A 170 2.96 -13.12 11.30
CA ARG A 170 4.13 -13.20 10.40
C ARG A 170 4.72 -11.83 10.11
N ASN A 171 3.85 -10.82 9.93
CA ASN A 171 4.21 -9.42 9.73
C ASN A 171 3.11 -8.52 10.30
N LEU A 172 3.51 -7.44 11.00
CA LEU A 172 2.64 -6.35 11.44
C LEU A 172 3.30 -5.01 11.06
N ASP A 173 2.62 -4.24 10.21
CA ASP A 173 3.18 -3.01 9.64
C ASP A 173 3.42 -1.96 10.73
N GLY A 174 4.67 -1.48 10.83
CA GLY A 174 5.10 -0.56 11.89
C GLY A 174 5.39 -1.22 13.25
N VAL A 175 5.33 -2.56 13.36
CA VAL A 175 5.69 -3.33 14.57
C VAL A 175 6.82 -4.33 14.29
N GLY A 176 6.81 -4.99 13.12
CA GLY A 176 7.88 -5.90 12.67
C GLY A 176 7.38 -7.25 12.15
N SER A 177 8.32 -8.16 11.89
CA SER A 177 8.05 -9.54 11.44
C SER A 177 8.27 -10.56 12.56
N GLY A 178 7.58 -11.70 12.48
CA GLY A 178 7.65 -12.77 13.49
C GLY A 178 7.14 -12.37 14.88
N VAL A 179 6.11 -11.52 14.94
CA VAL A 179 5.65 -10.90 16.18
C VAL A 179 4.84 -11.88 17.03
N GLU A 180 5.38 -12.24 18.18
CA GLU A 180 4.67 -13.00 19.23
C GLU A 180 4.08 -12.03 20.28
N ILE A 181 2.80 -12.23 20.60
CA ILE A 181 2.06 -11.48 21.62
C ILE A 181 1.49 -12.49 22.63
N GLU A 182 2.05 -12.47 23.84
CA GLU A 182 1.64 -13.33 24.95
C GLU A 182 0.58 -12.62 25.80
N PHE A 183 -0.52 -13.30 26.08
CA PHE A 183 -1.58 -12.84 26.99
C PHE A 183 -1.78 -13.84 28.12
N VAL A 184 -1.92 -13.37 29.35
CA VAL A 184 -2.06 -14.20 30.55
C VAL A 184 -3.26 -13.73 31.37
N ASP A 185 -3.98 -14.67 31.98
CA ASP A 185 -4.98 -14.40 33.02
C ASP A 185 -4.51 -14.98 34.37
N PRO A 186 -3.76 -14.23 35.20
CA PRO A 186 -3.35 -14.68 36.53
C PRO A 186 -4.52 -14.77 37.53
N THR A 187 -5.71 -14.33 37.15
CA THR A 187 -6.88 -14.20 38.05
C THR A 187 -7.92 -15.30 37.85
N GLY A 188 -7.88 -16.03 36.74
CA GLY A 188 -8.88 -17.03 36.38
C GLY A 188 -10.26 -16.44 36.06
N THR A 189 -10.32 -15.16 35.68
CA THR A 189 -11.57 -14.43 35.39
C THR A 189 -11.96 -14.45 33.91
N GLY A 190 -11.08 -14.94 33.04
CA GLY A 190 -11.18 -14.81 31.59
C GLY A 190 -10.60 -13.50 31.03
N GLU A 191 -10.07 -12.61 31.87
CA GLU A 191 -9.43 -11.35 31.45
C GLU A 191 -7.94 -11.57 31.13
N TYR A 192 -7.66 -12.03 29.91
CA TYR A 192 -6.30 -12.20 29.40
C TYR A 192 -5.68 -10.84 29.06
N ARG A 193 -4.61 -10.48 29.76
CA ARG A 193 -3.85 -9.21 29.61
C ARG A 193 -2.50 -9.46 28.95
N ILE A 194 -1.96 -8.50 28.20
CA ILE A 194 -0.65 -8.63 27.55
C ILE A 194 0.45 -8.77 28.61
N ALA A 195 1.21 -9.86 28.52
CA ALA A 195 2.30 -10.19 29.44
C ALA A 195 3.50 -9.26 29.26
N ARG A 196 3.84 -8.49 30.29
CA ARG A 196 4.94 -7.52 30.24
C ARG A 196 6.30 -8.17 30.46
N ASN A 197 6.34 -9.33 31.08
CA ASN A 197 7.51 -10.21 31.18
C ASN A 197 7.13 -11.68 30.89
N ALA A 198 8.11 -12.51 30.50
CA ALA A 198 7.88 -13.92 30.16
C ALA A 198 7.53 -14.82 31.36
N ASN A 199 7.77 -14.36 32.59
CA ASN A 199 7.51 -15.09 33.82
C ASN A 199 6.09 -14.84 34.36
N GLU A 200 5.28 -13.95 33.77
CA GLU A 200 3.92 -13.63 34.24
C GLU A 200 2.97 -14.83 34.17
N LYS A 201 3.19 -15.76 33.23
CA LYS A 201 2.44 -17.02 33.15
C LYS A 201 2.83 -18.03 34.23
N ASP A 202 3.97 -17.88 34.92
CA ASP A 202 4.49 -18.86 35.87
C ASP A 202 3.84 -18.76 37.25
N ALA A 203 2.88 -19.64 37.53
CA ALA A 203 2.15 -19.66 38.80
C ALA A 203 3.03 -20.05 40.00
N MET A 204 4.20 -20.66 39.76
CA MET A 204 5.11 -21.08 40.82
C MET A 204 6.25 -20.07 41.07
N LEU A 205 6.30 -18.95 40.34
CA LEU A 205 7.37 -17.95 40.39
C LEU A 205 7.71 -17.49 41.81
N PHE A 206 6.70 -17.32 42.67
CA PHE A 206 6.85 -16.86 44.05
C PHE A 206 6.84 -17.98 45.12
N ILE A 207 6.72 -19.25 44.72
CA ILE A 207 6.61 -20.41 45.64
C ILE A 207 7.99 -21.07 45.83
N PRO A 208 8.65 -20.94 46.99
CA PRO A 208 10.02 -21.43 47.20
C PRO A 208 10.20 -22.92 46.86
N GLY A 209 11.27 -23.24 46.13
CA GLY A 209 11.60 -24.61 45.73
C GLY A 209 10.75 -25.21 44.60
N ALA A 210 9.66 -24.56 44.18
CA ALA A 210 8.78 -25.06 43.11
C ALA A 210 8.99 -24.31 41.78
N GLY A 211 8.76 -24.98 40.65
CA GLY A 211 8.86 -24.37 39.31
C GLY A 211 10.25 -23.81 38.97
N MET A 212 11.31 -24.48 39.39
CA MET A 212 12.69 -24.02 39.19
C MET A 212 13.13 -24.18 37.73
N THR A 213 13.81 -23.18 37.17
CA THR A 213 14.48 -23.28 35.86
C THR A 213 15.66 -24.25 35.93
N VAL A 214 16.20 -24.68 34.78
CA VAL A 214 17.41 -25.51 34.74
C VAL A 214 18.61 -24.77 35.37
N ALA A 215 18.71 -23.45 35.16
CA ALA A 215 19.75 -22.63 35.76
C ALA A 215 19.65 -22.56 37.30
N GLU A 216 18.43 -22.44 37.85
CA GLU A 216 18.19 -22.48 39.30
C GLU A 216 18.49 -23.85 39.90
N GLN A 217 18.10 -24.94 39.21
CA GLN A 217 18.39 -26.32 39.66
C GLN A 217 19.90 -26.62 39.70
N LEU A 218 20.68 -25.99 38.82
CA LEU A 218 22.13 -26.09 38.78
C LEU A 218 22.86 -25.06 39.67
N GLY A 219 22.12 -24.16 40.34
CA GLY A 219 22.69 -23.11 41.18
C GLY A 219 23.43 -22.00 40.43
N LEU A 220 23.13 -21.81 39.14
CA LEU A 220 23.77 -20.82 38.26
C LEU A 220 23.05 -19.46 38.26
N GLU A 221 21.76 -19.43 38.58
CA GLU A 221 20.95 -18.22 38.76
C GLU A 221 20.11 -18.35 40.03
N THR A 222 19.73 -17.22 40.64
CA THR A 222 18.75 -17.20 41.73
C THR A 222 17.38 -16.79 41.20
N ARG A 223 16.34 -17.22 41.91
CA ARG A 223 14.96 -16.78 41.66
C ARG A 223 14.77 -15.27 41.75
N ALA A 224 15.57 -14.58 42.56
CA ALA A 224 15.52 -13.12 42.67
C ALA A 224 15.96 -12.45 41.36
N ASP A 225 16.89 -13.05 40.62
CA ASP A 225 17.34 -12.58 39.31
C ASP A 225 16.19 -12.73 38.28
N ARG A 226 15.49 -13.88 38.29
CA ARG A 226 14.30 -14.13 37.46
C ARG A 226 13.13 -13.17 37.75
N ILE A 227 12.89 -12.86 39.03
CA ILE A 227 11.84 -11.92 39.46
C ILE A 227 12.19 -10.46 39.12
N SER A 228 13.46 -10.07 39.26
CA SER A 228 13.92 -8.71 38.94
C SER A 228 14.06 -8.45 37.43
N GLY A 229 13.98 -9.49 36.60
CA GLY A 229 14.15 -9.39 35.14
C GLY A 229 15.61 -9.20 34.72
N ILE A 230 16.56 -9.29 35.65
CA ILE A 230 18.01 -9.20 35.39
C ILE A 230 18.50 -10.59 34.96
N ASN A 231 18.00 -11.06 33.80
CA ASN A 231 18.34 -12.36 33.22
C ASN A 231 19.82 -12.36 32.76
N SER A 232 20.74 -12.75 33.64
CA SER A 232 22.18 -12.68 33.38
C SER A 232 22.67 -13.85 32.50
N HIS A 233 22.15 -15.08 32.69
CA HIS A 233 22.65 -16.28 32.02
C HIS A 233 21.74 -16.86 30.93
N ASN A 234 20.50 -16.36 30.76
CA ASN A 234 19.69 -16.72 29.59
C ASN A 234 20.30 -16.22 28.26
N SER A 235 21.36 -15.40 28.31
CA SER A 235 22.15 -14.87 27.19
C SER A 235 22.69 -15.89 26.16
N ARG A 236 22.66 -17.21 26.44
CA ARG A 236 23.06 -18.26 25.47
C ARG A 236 21.91 -18.87 24.67
N TYR A 237 20.67 -18.76 25.12
CA TYR A 237 19.50 -19.41 24.48
C TYR A 237 18.28 -18.49 24.33
N GLY A 238 18.22 -17.37 25.04
CA GLY A 238 17.17 -16.36 24.90
C GLY A 238 17.16 -15.71 23.53
N ARG A 239 15.97 -15.53 22.94
CA ARG A 239 15.79 -14.85 21.66
C ARG A 239 15.85 -13.34 21.90
N GLN A 240 16.43 -12.56 20.98
CA GLN A 240 16.46 -11.09 21.08
C GLN A 240 15.06 -10.51 21.33
N GLN A 241 14.06 -11.05 20.63
CA GLN A 241 12.65 -10.67 20.71
C GLN A 241 12.00 -10.87 22.10
N ASP A 242 12.62 -11.65 23.00
CA ASP A 242 12.14 -11.88 24.36
C ASP A 242 12.77 -10.93 25.39
N SER A 243 13.73 -10.09 24.97
CA SER A 243 14.37 -9.14 25.88
C SER A 243 13.38 -8.09 26.41
N PRO A 244 13.56 -7.58 27.65
CA PRO A 244 12.62 -6.64 28.24
C PRO A 244 12.43 -5.34 27.43
N PHE A 245 13.49 -4.87 26.77
CA PHE A 245 13.44 -3.66 25.93
C PHE A 245 12.66 -3.91 24.64
N GLU A 246 12.96 -4.97 23.89
CA GLU A 246 12.25 -5.32 22.65
C GLU A 246 10.77 -5.62 22.92
N ARG A 247 10.45 -6.28 24.04
CA ARG A 247 9.06 -6.51 24.48
C ARG A 247 8.35 -5.20 24.84
N MET A 248 9.00 -4.28 25.56
CA MET A 248 8.43 -2.96 25.86
C MET A 248 8.21 -2.13 24.60
N GLN A 249 9.16 -2.14 23.67
CA GLN A 249 9.07 -1.44 22.38
C GLN A 249 7.91 -2.00 21.55
N ARG A 250 7.83 -3.33 21.37
CA ARG A 250 6.70 -4.02 20.72
C ARG A 250 5.36 -3.63 21.33
N ILE A 251 5.25 -3.63 22.66
CA ILE A 251 3.99 -3.22 23.35
C ILE A 251 3.67 -1.76 23.05
N ALA A 252 4.66 -0.86 23.03
CA ALA A 252 4.46 0.55 22.69
C ALA A 252 4.02 0.75 21.22
N ASP A 253 4.55 -0.06 20.29
CA ASP A 253 4.20 -0.01 18.87
C ASP A 253 2.80 -0.62 18.61
N LEU A 254 2.49 -1.78 19.20
CA LEU A 254 1.14 -2.40 19.17
C LEU A 254 0.04 -1.50 19.76
N GLN A 255 0.40 -0.56 20.64
CA GLN A 255 -0.52 0.41 21.20
C GLN A 255 -0.81 1.61 20.29
N ARG A 256 0.01 1.85 19.26
CA ARG A 256 -0.26 2.88 18.25
C ARG A 256 -1.40 2.44 17.36
N PRO A 257 -2.20 3.37 16.80
CA PRO A 257 -3.10 3.06 15.71
C PRO A 257 -2.30 2.42 14.56
N PRO A 258 -2.83 1.39 13.89
CA PRO A 258 -2.25 0.86 12.66
C PRO A 258 -2.02 2.00 11.66
N GLN A 259 -0.87 1.99 11.00
CA GLN A 259 -0.57 3.01 9.99
C GLN A 259 -1.56 2.88 8.83
N VAL A 260 -2.27 3.96 8.54
CA VAL A 260 -3.01 4.07 7.29
C VAL A 260 -1.99 4.30 6.20
N GLN A 261 -2.02 3.49 5.13
CA GLN A 261 -1.29 3.80 3.91
C GLN A 261 -1.65 5.24 3.47
N PHE A 262 -0.62 6.04 3.20
CA PHE A 262 -0.43 7.45 3.53
C PHE A 262 -1.59 8.41 3.18
N SER A 263 -2.56 8.54 4.08
CA SER A 263 -3.71 9.43 3.90
C SER A 263 -3.37 10.94 3.89
N ASP A 264 -2.21 11.34 4.44
CA ASP A 264 -1.71 12.73 4.38
C ASP A 264 -1.27 13.09 2.95
N LEU A 265 -0.53 12.20 2.28
CA LEU A 265 -0.12 12.39 0.88
C LEU A 265 -1.34 12.37 -0.07
N ALA A 266 -2.34 11.54 0.20
CA ALA A 266 -3.60 11.51 -0.56
C ALA A 266 -4.40 12.82 -0.45
N GLY A 267 -4.42 13.46 0.73
CA GLY A 267 -5.03 14.77 0.95
C GLY A 267 -4.27 15.91 0.26
N VAL A 268 -2.93 15.88 0.33
CA VAL A 268 -2.05 16.83 -0.37
C VAL A 268 -2.23 16.74 -1.89
N ALA A 269 -2.24 15.53 -2.46
CA ALA A 269 -2.58 15.30 -3.86
C ALA A 269 -3.96 15.85 -4.22
N GLY A 270 -4.91 15.84 -3.27
CA GLY A 270 -6.26 16.41 -3.38
C GLY A 270 -6.32 17.92 -3.59
N GLY A 271 -5.21 18.65 -3.37
CA GLY A 271 -5.19 20.11 -3.36
C GLY A 271 -5.60 20.72 -2.00
N ASP A 272 -5.75 19.89 -0.96
CA ASP A 272 -6.22 20.30 0.38
C ASP A 272 -5.05 20.79 1.27
N SER A 273 -3.83 20.87 0.72
CA SER A 273 -2.64 21.37 1.41
C SER A 273 -2.64 22.89 1.49
N GLY A 274 -3.52 23.47 2.31
CA GLY A 274 -3.56 24.91 2.65
C GLY A 274 -2.34 25.43 3.44
N VAL A 275 -1.21 24.72 3.34
CA VAL A 275 0.08 25.03 3.97
C VAL A 275 1.06 25.38 2.84
N LEU A 276 1.57 26.61 2.85
CA LEU A 276 2.69 26.99 2.00
C LEU A 276 3.94 26.22 2.47
N ASP A 277 4.42 25.30 1.64
CA ASP A 277 5.62 24.51 1.95
C ASP A 277 6.87 25.38 1.81
N ASN A 278 7.53 25.65 2.94
CA ASN A 278 8.72 26.50 3.00
C ASN A 278 10.01 25.85 2.43
N ASN A 279 9.96 24.59 1.99
CA ASN A 279 11.11 23.88 1.44
C ASN A 279 10.67 22.75 0.47
N PRO A 280 10.47 23.04 -0.83
CA PRO A 280 10.00 22.05 -1.79
C PRO A 280 11.09 21.04 -2.18
N LEU A 281 10.73 19.75 -2.22
CA LEU A 281 11.57 18.68 -2.76
C LEU A 281 11.42 18.64 -4.29
N ASN A 282 12.53 18.74 -5.03
CA ASN A 282 12.49 18.70 -6.50
C ASN A 282 12.53 17.26 -7.01
N PHE A 283 11.65 16.94 -7.96
CA PHE A 283 11.62 15.66 -8.64
C PHE A 283 11.06 15.81 -10.05
N ASP A 284 11.39 14.86 -10.92
CA ASP A 284 10.83 14.75 -12.27
C ASP A 284 9.85 13.57 -12.34
N VAL A 285 8.80 13.68 -13.15
CA VAL A 285 7.89 12.57 -13.49
C VAL A 285 7.92 12.34 -14.99
N ARG A 286 8.03 11.07 -15.40
CA ARG A 286 7.90 10.62 -16.79
C ARG A 286 6.86 9.51 -16.87
N ILE A 287 6.04 9.57 -17.92
CA ILE A 287 4.96 8.61 -18.18
C ILE A 287 5.25 7.95 -19.53
N ASP A 288 5.36 6.62 -19.54
CA ASP A 288 5.58 5.83 -20.76
C ASP A 288 4.47 4.76 -20.94
N PHE A 289 4.21 4.40 -22.20
CA PHE A 289 3.06 3.56 -22.60
C PHE A 289 3.51 2.30 -23.36
N PHE A 290 2.99 1.14 -22.93
CA PHE A 290 3.25 -0.17 -23.55
C PHE A 290 1.94 -0.95 -23.72
N ARG A 291 1.67 -1.48 -24.90
CA ARG A 291 0.45 -2.28 -25.16
C ARG A 291 0.51 -3.59 -24.37
N GLN A 292 -0.56 -3.89 -23.64
CA GLN A 292 -0.75 -5.19 -22.97
C GLN A 292 -1.77 -6.06 -23.70
N SER A 293 -2.90 -5.47 -24.08
CA SER A 293 -3.99 -6.09 -24.84
C SER A 293 -4.62 -5.04 -25.78
N ASP A 294 -5.80 -5.34 -26.34
CA ASP A 294 -6.55 -4.39 -27.19
C ASP A 294 -7.29 -3.32 -26.37
N ASP A 295 -7.58 -3.63 -25.09
CA ASP A 295 -8.33 -2.81 -24.14
C ASP A 295 -7.45 -2.23 -23.02
N ARG A 296 -6.23 -2.73 -22.80
CA ARG A 296 -5.32 -2.30 -21.73
C ARG A 296 -3.93 -1.92 -22.23
N VAL A 297 -3.42 -0.85 -21.63
CA VAL A 297 -2.07 -0.31 -21.81
C VAL A 297 -1.39 -0.29 -20.45
N ILE A 298 -0.20 -0.89 -20.36
CA ILE A 298 0.69 -0.70 -19.22
C ILE A 298 1.26 0.72 -19.32
N VAL A 299 0.98 1.52 -18.29
CA VAL A 299 1.46 2.88 -18.10
C VAL A 299 2.48 2.85 -16.97
N THR A 300 3.71 3.25 -17.27
CA THR A 300 4.79 3.31 -16.28
C THR A 300 5.02 4.75 -15.83
N PHE A 301 4.83 5.01 -14.54
CA PHE A 301 5.16 6.27 -13.89
C PHE A 301 6.57 6.16 -13.33
N THR A 302 7.51 6.88 -13.93
CA THR A 302 8.89 6.95 -13.43
C THR A 302 9.09 8.27 -12.69
N VAL A 303 9.58 8.19 -11.45
CA VAL A 303 9.90 9.32 -10.59
C VAL A 303 11.43 9.40 -10.46
N GLN A 304 12.01 10.58 -10.63
CA GLN A 304 13.45 10.81 -10.44
C GLN A 304 13.67 11.93 -9.44
N THR A 305 14.51 11.71 -8.42
CA THR A 305 14.92 12.70 -7.43
C THR A 305 16.42 12.94 -7.46
N ASP A 306 16.83 14.15 -7.07
CA ASP A 306 18.24 14.47 -6.84
C ASP A 306 18.61 14.10 -5.40
N ASN A 307 19.64 13.28 -5.19
CA ASN A 307 19.97 12.77 -3.86
C ASN A 307 20.55 13.84 -2.93
N LYS A 308 20.93 15.02 -3.46
CA LYS A 308 21.31 16.18 -2.64
C LYS A 308 20.13 16.77 -1.87
N ASP A 309 18.90 16.59 -2.36
CA ASP A 309 17.66 17.09 -1.77
C ASP A 309 17.09 16.11 -0.72
N LEU A 310 17.73 14.93 -0.56
CA LEU A 310 17.36 13.86 0.37
C LEU A 310 18.21 13.86 1.63
N THR A 311 17.61 13.46 2.75
CA THR A 311 18.30 13.32 4.03
C THR A 311 18.71 11.87 4.27
N PHE A 312 20.02 11.64 4.35
CA PHE A 312 20.60 10.36 4.72
C PHE A 312 20.85 10.31 6.23
N THR A 313 20.22 9.37 6.91
CA THR A 313 20.44 9.03 8.32
C THR A 313 21.24 7.74 8.45
N ASP A 314 21.95 7.55 9.56
CA ASP A 314 22.75 6.34 9.79
C ASP A 314 21.88 5.24 10.42
N GLU A 315 21.43 4.28 9.60
CA GLU A 315 20.70 3.10 10.05
C GLU A 315 21.67 1.91 10.15
N GLY A 316 22.25 1.69 11.33
CA GLY A 316 23.09 0.53 11.62
C GLY A 316 24.47 0.52 10.95
N GLY A 317 25.05 1.69 10.65
CA GLY A 317 26.32 1.84 9.93
C GLY A 317 26.14 2.00 8.41
N LEU A 318 24.90 2.07 7.94
CA LEU A 318 24.52 2.25 6.54
C LEU A 318 23.72 3.55 6.38
N PRO A 319 24.36 4.64 5.90
CA PRO A 319 23.69 5.85 5.45
C PRO A 319 22.53 5.54 4.48
N THR A 320 21.32 5.80 4.93
CA THR A 320 20.06 5.45 4.26
C THR A 320 19.18 6.69 4.17
N ALA A 321 18.65 6.96 2.98
CA ALA A 321 17.61 7.97 2.76
C ALA A 321 16.29 7.26 2.43
N ARG A 322 15.19 7.69 3.06
CA ARG A 322 13.86 7.08 2.90
C ARG A 322 12.86 8.11 2.37
N MET A 323 12.11 7.73 1.35
CA MET A 323 11.11 8.57 0.71
C MET A 323 9.78 7.85 0.57
N ASN A 324 8.67 8.53 0.82
CA ASN A 324 7.34 8.05 0.50
C ASN A 324 6.90 8.67 -0.82
N ILE A 325 6.47 7.82 -1.75
CA ILE A 325 5.94 8.22 -3.06
C ILE A 325 4.48 7.82 -3.10
N PHE A 326 3.61 8.79 -3.38
CA PHE A 326 2.18 8.60 -3.60
C PHE A 326 1.80 9.14 -4.98
N GLY A 327 0.97 8.43 -5.72
CA GLY A 327 0.45 8.87 -7.01
C GLY A 327 -1.03 8.54 -7.15
N ARG A 328 -1.85 9.52 -7.51
CA ARG A 328 -3.29 9.32 -7.79
C ARG A 328 -3.58 9.52 -9.27
N VAL A 329 -4.15 8.50 -9.92
CA VAL A 329 -4.56 8.54 -11.32
C VAL A 329 -6.08 8.68 -11.43
N THR A 330 -6.51 9.76 -12.08
CA THR A 330 -7.93 10.12 -12.24
C THR A 330 -8.26 10.26 -13.72
N ALA A 331 -9.30 9.57 -14.22
CA ALA A 331 -9.77 9.81 -15.58
C ALA A 331 -10.50 11.16 -15.66
N VAL A 332 -10.36 11.87 -16.77
CA VAL A 332 -11.02 13.17 -16.99
C VAL A 332 -12.56 13.02 -17.06
N SER A 333 -13.06 11.80 -17.30
CA SER A 333 -14.48 11.44 -17.20
C SER A 333 -15.03 11.38 -15.76
N GLY A 334 -14.20 11.68 -14.75
CA GLY A 334 -14.60 11.70 -13.34
C GLY A 334 -14.54 10.34 -12.63
N ARG A 335 -14.41 9.23 -13.38
CA ARG A 335 -14.12 7.92 -12.78
C ARG A 335 -12.66 7.89 -12.30
N ARG A 336 -12.45 7.56 -11.02
CA ARG A 336 -11.12 7.24 -10.51
C ARG A 336 -10.63 5.94 -11.16
N THR A 337 -9.31 5.76 -11.24
CA THR A 337 -8.73 4.62 -11.98
C THR A 337 -7.60 3.93 -11.21
N GLY A 338 -7.10 4.57 -10.16
CA GLY A 338 -6.24 3.93 -9.17
C GLY A 338 -5.37 4.91 -8.42
N VAL A 339 -4.74 4.41 -7.37
CA VAL A 339 -3.63 5.05 -6.67
C VAL A 339 -2.43 4.09 -6.67
N PHE A 340 -1.25 4.63 -6.48
CA PHE A 340 -0.08 3.86 -6.11
C PHE A 340 0.65 4.54 -4.95
N GLU A 341 1.25 3.71 -4.11
CA GLU A 341 1.94 4.16 -2.91
C GLU A 341 3.09 3.18 -2.63
N ASP A 342 4.29 3.71 -2.43
CA ASP A 342 5.46 2.92 -2.04
C ASP A 342 6.42 3.76 -1.18
N SER A 343 7.02 3.12 -0.18
CA SER A 343 8.17 3.67 0.57
C SER A 343 9.45 3.13 -0.07
N VAL A 344 10.28 4.02 -0.62
CA VAL A 344 11.55 3.67 -1.27
C VAL A 344 12.75 4.07 -0.40
N THR A 345 13.78 3.24 -0.39
CA THR A 345 15.04 3.52 0.31
C THR A 345 16.22 3.59 -0.66
N THR A 346 17.10 4.57 -0.46
CA THR A 346 18.39 4.67 -1.15
C THR A 346 19.49 4.55 -0.12
N ASN A 347 20.32 3.52 -0.24
CA ASN A 347 21.37 3.21 0.73
C ASN A 347 22.74 3.50 0.10
N ALA A 348 23.71 3.96 0.90
CA ALA A 348 25.08 4.22 0.50
C ALA A 348 26.05 3.74 1.58
N THR A 349 27.24 3.24 1.20
CA THR A 349 28.29 3.05 2.21
C THR A 349 28.85 4.41 2.66
N ALA A 350 29.45 4.47 3.84
CA ALA A 350 30.06 5.70 4.36
C ALA A 350 31.14 6.32 3.44
N ARG A 351 31.78 5.51 2.57
CA ARG A 351 32.75 5.99 1.56
C ARG A 351 32.07 6.53 0.30
N GLU A 352 30.94 5.94 -0.10
CA GLU A 352 30.20 6.30 -1.31
C GLU A 352 29.21 7.44 -1.09
N LEU A 353 28.86 7.78 0.15
CA LEU A 353 27.87 8.81 0.48
C LEU A 353 28.11 10.15 -0.23
N ALA A 354 29.38 10.57 -0.39
CA ALA A 354 29.75 11.79 -1.10
C ALA A 354 29.43 11.72 -2.61
N GLU A 355 29.62 10.56 -3.25
CA GLU A 355 29.22 10.35 -4.64
C GLU A 355 27.69 10.16 -4.77
N MET A 356 27.09 9.41 -3.85
CA MET A 356 25.67 9.07 -3.88
C MET A 356 24.78 10.31 -3.73
N ARG A 357 25.22 11.32 -2.97
CA ARG A 357 24.56 12.65 -2.89
C ARG A 357 24.59 13.42 -4.22
N ASN A 358 25.54 13.14 -5.11
CA ASN A 358 25.63 13.76 -6.45
C ASN A 358 24.94 12.93 -7.55
N ARG A 359 24.38 11.77 -7.20
CA ARG A 359 23.61 10.91 -8.10
C ARG A 359 22.11 11.22 -7.98
N LYS A 360 21.33 10.70 -8.93
CA LYS A 360 19.87 10.73 -8.89
C LYS A 360 19.33 9.35 -8.52
N SER A 361 18.33 9.30 -7.66
CA SER A 361 17.55 8.08 -7.43
C SER A 361 16.35 8.05 -8.36
N VAL A 362 15.98 6.84 -8.81
CA VAL A 362 14.89 6.62 -9.76
C VAL A 362 13.99 5.51 -9.23
N TYR A 363 12.69 5.76 -9.23
CA TYR A 363 11.64 4.80 -8.93
C TYR A 363 10.70 4.66 -10.13
N GLN A 364 10.06 3.50 -10.29
CA GLN A 364 9.06 3.26 -11.32
C GLN A 364 7.93 2.37 -10.80
N LYS A 365 6.68 2.79 -11.05
CA LYS A 365 5.48 1.95 -10.90
C LYS A 365 4.86 1.67 -12.26
N ALA A 366 4.30 0.49 -12.44
CA ALA A 366 3.49 0.13 -13.61
C ALA A 366 2.01 -0.04 -13.20
N MET A 367 1.08 0.49 -14.00
CA MET A 367 -0.36 0.31 -13.85
C MET A 367 -0.98 -0.05 -15.20
N ALA A 368 -1.99 -0.93 -15.22
CA ALA A 368 -2.75 -1.21 -16.44
C ALA A 368 -3.96 -0.25 -16.52
N LEU A 369 -3.96 0.66 -17.49
CA LEU A 369 -5.04 1.62 -17.73
C LEU A 369 -5.73 1.35 -19.09
N THR A 370 -6.99 1.75 -19.22
CA THR A 370 -7.69 1.73 -20.51
C THR A 370 -7.33 2.97 -21.36
N PRO A 371 -7.49 2.94 -22.69
CA PRO A 371 -7.28 4.12 -23.53
C PRO A 371 -8.23 5.28 -23.16
N GLY A 372 -7.68 6.47 -22.96
CA GLY A 372 -8.43 7.64 -22.48
C GLY A 372 -7.54 8.78 -21.99
N THR A 373 -8.14 9.86 -21.52
CA THR A 373 -7.42 11.02 -20.96
C THR A 373 -7.50 11.01 -19.43
N TYR A 374 -6.35 11.23 -18.80
CA TYR A 374 -6.13 11.11 -17.37
C TYR A 374 -5.34 12.29 -16.82
N LYS A 375 -5.38 12.44 -15.50
CA LYS A 375 -4.47 13.28 -14.71
C LYS A 375 -3.79 12.39 -13.67
N VAL A 376 -2.49 12.55 -13.48
CA VAL A 376 -1.78 12.02 -12.31
C VAL A 376 -1.39 13.16 -11.39
N ASP A 377 -1.65 12.98 -10.10
CA ASP A 377 -1.19 13.82 -9.00
C ASP A 377 -0.14 13.02 -8.23
N VAL A 378 1.15 13.34 -8.38
CA VAL A 378 2.27 12.67 -7.71
C VAL A 378 2.76 13.54 -6.56
N VAL A 379 2.93 12.94 -5.38
CA VAL A 379 3.53 13.56 -4.20
C VAL A 379 4.72 12.72 -3.77
N VAL A 380 5.86 13.37 -3.57
CA VAL A 380 7.09 12.74 -3.06
C VAL A 380 7.47 13.43 -1.77
N ARG A 381 7.73 12.67 -0.70
CA ARG A 381 8.09 13.18 0.62
C ARG A 381 9.36 12.49 1.15
N ASP A 382 10.34 13.28 1.57
CA ASP A 382 11.46 12.82 2.39
C ASP A 382 10.96 12.52 3.82
N VAL A 383 11.23 11.33 4.34
CA VAL A 383 10.62 10.86 5.60
C VAL A 383 11.18 11.60 6.82
N GLU A 384 12.48 11.90 6.81
CA GLU A 384 13.21 12.49 7.94
C GLU A 384 12.90 13.98 8.12
N THR A 385 12.90 14.75 7.04
CA THR A 385 12.64 16.20 7.07
C THR A 385 11.16 16.55 6.93
N GLY A 386 10.37 15.67 6.31
CA GLY A 386 9.01 15.99 5.87
C GLY A 386 8.95 16.92 4.65
N ASN A 387 10.10 17.31 4.06
CA ASN A 387 10.13 18.06 2.81
C ASN A 387 9.37 17.28 1.74
N ARG A 388 8.54 17.96 0.94
CA ARG A 388 7.74 17.32 -0.09
C ARG A 388 7.68 18.13 -1.38
N GLY A 389 7.43 17.43 -2.47
CA GLY A 389 7.12 18.01 -3.77
C GLY A 389 5.79 17.46 -4.28
N ILE A 390 5.14 18.22 -5.17
CA ILE A 390 3.90 17.83 -5.84
C ILE A 390 4.02 18.10 -7.34
N ILE A 391 3.71 17.12 -8.19
CA ILE A 391 3.60 17.27 -9.64
C ILE A 391 2.21 16.81 -10.09
N ASN A 392 1.52 17.69 -10.80
CA ASN A 392 0.20 17.43 -11.37
C ASN A 392 0.32 17.43 -12.90
N GLN A 393 0.12 16.28 -13.54
CA GLN A 393 0.34 16.12 -14.99
C GLN A 393 -0.86 15.46 -15.68
N GLY A 394 -1.38 16.11 -16.72
CA GLY A 394 -2.35 15.50 -17.64
C GLY A 394 -1.64 14.63 -18.67
N PHE A 395 -2.23 13.48 -19.01
CA PHE A 395 -1.71 12.56 -20.02
C PHE A 395 -2.84 11.83 -20.75
N THR A 396 -2.56 11.32 -21.96
CA THR A 396 -3.52 10.53 -22.74
C THR A 396 -2.93 9.15 -22.99
N VAL A 397 -3.62 8.11 -22.51
CA VAL A 397 -3.29 6.71 -22.78
C VAL A 397 -3.72 6.40 -24.22
N PRO A 398 -2.79 6.00 -25.11
CA PRO A 398 -3.08 5.78 -26.52
C PRO A 398 -4.00 4.56 -26.70
N ARG A 399 -4.82 4.58 -27.76
CA ARG A 399 -5.52 3.39 -28.24
C ARG A 399 -4.71 2.76 -29.37
N TYR A 400 -4.36 1.48 -29.20
CA TYR A 400 -3.69 0.70 -30.23
C TYR A 400 -4.73 0.06 -31.16
N ASP A 401 -4.67 0.39 -32.45
CA ASP A 401 -5.55 -0.10 -33.52
C ASP A 401 -4.85 -1.29 -34.20
N ASP A 402 -5.49 -2.47 -34.21
CA ASP A 402 -4.93 -3.74 -34.70
C ASP A 402 -4.48 -3.70 -36.17
N LYS A 403 -4.99 -2.73 -36.94
CA LYS A 403 -4.70 -2.56 -38.38
C LYS A 403 -3.68 -1.45 -38.66
N LYS A 404 -3.17 -0.78 -37.63
CA LYS A 404 -2.22 0.34 -37.78
C LYS A 404 -0.90 0.05 -37.07
N LEU A 405 0.19 0.19 -37.83
CA LEU A 405 1.55 0.17 -37.33
C LEU A 405 1.68 1.21 -36.21
N SER A 406 2.06 0.74 -35.02
CA SER A 406 2.08 1.55 -33.80
C SER A 406 3.32 1.23 -32.97
N THR A 407 3.71 2.12 -32.04
CA THR A 407 4.84 1.89 -31.13
C THR A 407 4.49 2.16 -29.68
N SER A 408 5.29 1.61 -28.76
CA SER A 408 5.36 2.10 -27.38
C SER A 408 5.93 3.53 -27.34
N SER A 409 5.99 4.12 -26.15
CA SER A 409 6.92 5.23 -25.92
C SER A 409 8.36 4.82 -26.26
N MET A 410 9.12 5.75 -26.82
CA MET A 410 10.56 5.62 -27.02
C MET A 410 11.30 6.09 -25.77
N ILE A 411 12.02 5.17 -25.12
CA ILE A 411 12.82 5.45 -23.92
C ILE A 411 14.29 5.61 -24.31
N LEU A 412 14.89 6.72 -23.87
CA LEU A 412 16.35 6.84 -23.74
C LEU A 412 16.75 6.38 -22.33
N ALA A 413 17.66 5.42 -22.24
CA ALA A 413 17.99 4.71 -21.01
C ALA A 413 19.46 4.92 -20.62
N THR A 414 19.71 5.15 -19.32
CA THR A 414 21.07 5.16 -18.73
C THR A 414 21.65 3.76 -18.58
N ARG A 415 20.78 2.75 -18.51
CA ARG A 415 21.13 1.32 -18.48
C ARG A 415 20.07 0.52 -19.22
N LEU A 416 20.52 -0.24 -20.21
CA LEU A 416 19.72 -1.16 -21.02
C LEU A 416 20.44 -2.51 -21.09
N ARG A 417 19.83 -3.56 -20.54
CA ARG A 417 20.38 -4.93 -20.58
C ARG A 417 19.27 -5.98 -20.67
N PRO A 418 19.54 -7.21 -21.17
CA PRO A 418 18.65 -8.34 -20.97
C PRO A 418 18.39 -8.61 -19.48
N THR A 419 17.21 -9.11 -19.14
CA THR A 419 16.84 -9.51 -17.76
C THR A 419 17.56 -10.78 -17.30
N ASP A 420 17.80 -10.86 -15.99
CA ASP A 420 18.27 -12.06 -15.28
C ASP A 420 17.24 -12.54 -14.24
N GLU A 421 17.49 -13.67 -13.57
CA GLU A 421 16.56 -14.24 -12.56
C GLU A 421 16.30 -13.28 -11.38
N GLY A 422 17.24 -12.40 -11.05
CA GLY A 422 17.11 -11.40 -10.00
C GLY A 422 16.24 -10.19 -10.39
N ASP A 423 15.84 -10.10 -11.66
CA ASP A 423 14.93 -9.06 -12.15
C ASP A 423 13.45 -9.46 -12.09
N ILE A 424 13.11 -10.72 -11.79
CA ILE A 424 11.72 -11.19 -11.81
C ILE A 424 10.86 -10.43 -10.79
N GLY A 425 9.82 -9.74 -11.26
CA GLY A 425 8.98 -8.85 -10.44
C GLY A 425 9.66 -7.52 -10.05
N GLY A 426 10.89 -7.28 -10.50
CA GLY A 426 11.64 -6.06 -10.22
C GLY A 426 11.18 -4.85 -11.06
N MET A 427 11.51 -3.67 -10.55
CA MET A 427 11.28 -2.40 -11.25
C MET A 427 12.14 -2.29 -12.51
N PHE A 428 11.70 -1.45 -13.46
CA PHE A 428 12.39 -1.19 -14.75
C PHE A 428 12.44 -2.39 -15.71
N VAL A 429 11.61 -3.41 -15.50
CA VAL A 429 11.55 -4.61 -16.36
C VAL A 429 10.41 -4.47 -17.36
N ILE A 430 10.76 -4.52 -18.66
CA ILE A 430 9.83 -4.37 -19.77
C ILE A 430 10.09 -5.49 -20.79
N GLY A 431 9.26 -6.55 -20.73
CA GLY A 431 9.53 -7.79 -21.46
C GLY A 431 10.81 -8.46 -20.94
N GLY A 432 11.69 -8.89 -21.85
CA GLY A 432 12.99 -9.49 -21.51
C GLY A 432 14.14 -8.50 -21.30
N ALA A 433 13.85 -7.21 -21.07
CA ALA A 433 14.87 -6.17 -20.90
C ALA A 433 14.67 -5.37 -19.62
N LYS A 434 15.78 -5.03 -18.95
CA LYS A 434 15.85 -4.04 -17.88
C LYS A 434 16.23 -2.69 -18.48
N VAL A 435 15.34 -1.71 -18.35
CA VAL A 435 15.36 -0.42 -19.03
C VAL A 435 15.25 0.70 -17.99
N ILE A 436 16.39 1.22 -17.52
CA ILE A 436 16.40 2.35 -16.58
C ILE A 436 16.41 3.66 -17.39
N PRO A 437 15.31 4.42 -17.45
CA PRO A 437 15.20 5.62 -18.28
C PRO A 437 16.09 6.76 -17.75
N ASN A 438 16.50 7.65 -18.65
CA ASN A 438 17.13 8.91 -18.32
C ASN A 438 16.10 10.05 -18.41
N LEU A 439 15.60 10.55 -17.28
CA LEU A 439 14.61 11.64 -17.28
C LEU A 439 15.25 13.01 -17.55
N ALA A 440 16.55 13.16 -17.29
CA ALA A 440 17.27 14.40 -17.56
C ALA A 440 17.64 14.59 -19.04
N SER A 441 17.55 13.54 -19.86
CA SER A 441 18.07 13.51 -21.25
C SER A 441 19.56 13.88 -21.37
N THR A 442 20.34 13.81 -20.28
CA THR A 442 21.76 14.20 -20.26
C THR A 442 22.64 12.99 -19.96
N PHE A 443 23.66 12.76 -20.78
CA PHE A 443 24.55 11.60 -20.70
C PHE A 443 26.02 12.05 -20.59
N GLN A 444 26.81 11.37 -19.76
CA GLN A 444 28.25 11.60 -19.70
C GLN A 444 28.95 11.02 -20.93
N ARG A 445 30.01 11.66 -21.40
CA ARG A 445 30.80 11.14 -22.52
C ARG A 445 31.46 9.80 -22.14
N GLY A 446 31.23 8.78 -22.97
CA GLY A 446 31.63 7.40 -22.69
C GLY A 446 30.58 6.57 -21.97
N GLN A 447 29.46 7.16 -21.55
CA GLN A 447 28.25 6.42 -21.18
C GLN A 447 27.40 6.17 -22.42
N ASP A 448 27.11 4.90 -22.74
CA ASP A 448 26.25 4.54 -23.87
C ASP A 448 24.81 5.04 -23.66
N VAL A 449 24.18 5.52 -24.73
CA VAL A 449 22.75 5.85 -24.75
C VAL A 449 21.96 4.60 -25.15
N GLY A 450 21.20 4.03 -24.21
CA GLY A 450 20.25 2.98 -24.53
C GLY A 450 19.00 3.53 -25.21
N ILE A 451 18.52 2.86 -26.25
CA ILE A 451 17.25 3.12 -26.91
C ILE A 451 16.39 1.88 -26.76
N TYR A 452 15.20 2.05 -26.17
CA TYR A 452 14.20 1.00 -26.05
C TYR A 452 12.85 1.45 -26.61
N MET A 453 12.25 0.62 -27.47
CA MET A 453 10.92 0.84 -28.02
C MET A 453 10.33 -0.50 -28.51
N GLN A 454 9.02 -0.70 -28.36
CA GLN A 454 8.31 -1.83 -28.96
C GLN A 454 7.52 -1.36 -30.18
N VAL A 455 7.47 -2.20 -31.22
CA VAL A 455 6.65 -2.02 -32.43
C VAL A 455 5.51 -3.03 -32.41
N TYR A 456 4.31 -2.59 -32.76
CA TYR A 456 3.07 -3.38 -32.76
C TYR A 456 2.40 -3.34 -34.14
N ASN A 457 1.67 -4.41 -34.47
CA ASN A 457 0.83 -4.51 -35.67
C ASN A 457 1.57 -4.34 -37.01
N SER A 458 2.85 -4.73 -37.04
CA SER A 458 3.60 -4.93 -38.27
C SER A 458 3.00 -6.06 -39.09
N GLY A 459 2.81 -5.85 -40.39
CA GLY A 459 2.32 -6.87 -41.31
C GLY A 459 3.25 -8.08 -41.42
N ILE A 460 2.63 -9.25 -41.47
CA ILE A 460 3.31 -10.54 -41.62
C ILE A 460 3.45 -10.85 -43.10
N ASP A 461 4.67 -11.08 -43.56
CA ASP A 461 4.94 -11.56 -44.91
C ASP A 461 4.48 -13.02 -45.04
N GLN A 462 3.64 -13.30 -46.03
CA GLN A 462 2.99 -14.62 -46.17
C GLN A 462 3.96 -15.74 -46.61
N THR A 463 5.14 -15.39 -47.12
CA THR A 463 6.16 -16.35 -47.57
C THR A 463 7.04 -16.81 -46.40
N THR A 464 7.42 -15.86 -45.55
CA THR A 464 8.32 -16.09 -44.40
C THR A 464 7.58 -16.35 -43.09
N LEU A 465 6.28 -16.04 -43.03
CA LEU A 465 5.43 -16.05 -41.83
C LEU A 465 6.00 -15.21 -40.66
N ARG A 466 6.76 -14.16 -41.00
CA ARG A 466 7.41 -13.24 -40.05
C ARG A 466 7.05 -11.78 -40.37
N PRO A 467 7.12 -10.87 -39.37
CA PRO A 467 7.04 -9.43 -39.63
C PRO A 467 8.12 -8.98 -40.62
N ALA A 468 7.74 -8.21 -41.64
CA ALA A 468 8.68 -7.66 -42.62
C ALA A 468 8.81 -6.14 -42.44
N VAL A 469 9.76 -5.73 -41.60
CA VAL A 469 9.93 -4.35 -41.15
C VAL A 469 11.38 -3.90 -41.38
N ASP A 470 11.57 -2.73 -42.00
CA ASP A 470 12.85 -2.01 -41.98
C ASP A 470 12.87 -1.06 -40.78
N VAL A 471 13.94 -1.07 -40.01
CA VAL A 471 14.18 -0.11 -38.93
C VAL A 471 15.45 0.70 -39.23
N GLU A 472 15.35 2.03 -39.19
CA GLU A 472 16.51 2.92 -39.33
C GLU A 472 16.67 3.81 -38.11
N TYR A 473 17.87 3.84 -37.55
CA TYR A 473 18.29 4.76 -36.50
C TYR A 473 19.08 5.89 -37.15
N VAL A 474 18.59 7.13 -37.01
CA VAL A 474 19.24 8.32 -37.56
C VAL A 474 19.63 9.24 -36.39
N LEU A 475 20.93 9.41 -36.18
CA LEU A 475 21.49 10.36 -35.21
C LEU A 475 21.84 11.66 -35.92
N THR A 476 21.38 12.77 -35.37
CA THR A 476 21.62 14.11 -35.92
C THR A 476 22.15 15.07 -34.86
N ARG A 477 22.89 16.09 -35.29
CA ARG A 477 23.40 17.19 -34.45
C ARG A 477 23.23 18.50 -35.20
N GLY A 478 22.52 19.47 -34.62
CA GLY A 478 22.21 20.74 -35.29
C GLY A 478 21.42 20.60 -36.60
N GLY A 479 20.69 19.50 -36.79
CA GLY A 479 19.98 19.17 -38.04
C GLY A 479 20.80 18.40 -39.08
N SER A 480 22.11 18.29 -38.91
CA SER A 480 22.99 17.48 -39.78
C SER A 480 22.98 16.01 -39.36
N GLU A 481 22.84 15.10 -40.32
CA GLU A 481 22.95 13.66 -40.10
C GLU A 481 24.40 13.25 -39.83
N LEU A 482 24.64 12.55 -38.71
CA LEU A 482 25.94 12.04 -38.30
C LEU A 482 26.07 10.54 -38.50
N LEU A 483 24.99 9.81 -38.27
CA LEU A 483 24.91 8.36 -38.42
C LEU A 483 23.51 8.00 -38.90
N ARG A 484 23.44 7.15 -39.93
CA ARG A 484 22.26 6.36 -40.26
C ARG A 484 22.65 4.90 -40.23
N GLN A 485 21.92 4.13 -39.43
CA GLN A 485 22.12 2.68 -39.31
C GLN A 485 20.79 1.98 -39.52
N SER A 486 20.69 1.25 -40.62
CA SER A 486 19.58 0.32 -40.86
C SER A 486 19.82 -0.97 -40.06
N GLU A 487 18.74 -1.59 -39.61
CA GLU A 487 18.73 -2.87 -38.91
C GLU A 487 17.71 -3.78 -39.59
N ASP A 488 18.17 -4.96 -40.03
CA ASP A 488 17.30 -5.96 -40.65
C ASP A 488 16.67 -6.83 -39.57
N TRP A 489 15.34 -6.74 -39.46
CA TRP A 489 14.54 -7.47 -38.49
C TRP A 489 13.98 -8.79 -39.03
N SER A 490 14.42 -9.27 -40.21
CA SER A 490 13.96 -10.52 -40.84
C SER A 490 14.43 -11.79 -40.11
N GLY A 491 14.04 -11.97 -38.84
CA GLY A 491 14.35 -13.16 -38.05
C GLY A 491 14.19 -13.04 -36.55
N LEU A 492 13.99 -11.83 -36.02
CA LEU A 492 13.89 -11.56 -34.58
C LEU A 492 12.46 -11.13 -34.23
N SER A 493 11.65 -12.05 -33.68
CA SER A 493 10.32 -11.72 -33.15
C SER A 493 10.04 -12.49 -31.86
N ASP A 494 9.88 -11.76 -30.75
CA ASP A 494 9.47 -12.33 -29.45
C ASP A 494 8.04 -12.93 -29.51
N SER A 495 7.24 -12.45 -30.45
CA SER A 495 5.91 -12.97 -30.80
C SER A 495 5.50 -12.46 -32.18
N SER A 496 4.52 -13.10 -32.84
CA SER A 496 4.13 -12.79 -34.23
C SER A 496 3.57 -11.38 -34.48
N GLN A 497 3.30 -10.58 -33.45
CA GLN A 497 2.70 -9.24 -33.56
C GLN A 497 3.44 -8.14 -32.75
N ARG A 498 4.59 -8.46 -32.13
CA ARG A 498 5.40 -7.49 -31.37
C ARG A 498 6.90 -7.68 -31.65
N LEU A 499 7.56 -6.59 -32.02
CA LEU A 499 9.02 -6.49 -32.14
C LEU A 499 9.56 -5.61 -31.00
N THR A 500 10.70 -5.98 -30.42
CA THR A 500 11.33 -5.25 -29.31
C THR A 500 12.66 -4.66 -29.79
N LEU A 501 12.71 -3.34 -29.99
CA LEU A 501 13.92 -2.62 -30.38
C LEU A 501 14.71 -2.25 -29.12
N ALA A 502 15.94 -2.74 -29.01
CA ALA A 502 16.83 -2.48 -27.88
C ALA A 502 18.27 -2.29 -28.40
N ARG A 503 18.74 -1.03 -28.44
CA ARG A 503 20.05 -0.67 -29.01
C ARG A 503 20.86 0.21 -28.07
N LEU A 504 22.18 0.03 -28.03
CA LEU A 504 23.11 0.97 -27.40
C LEU A 504 23.78 1.83 -28.47
N ILE A 505 23.86 3.15 -28.25
CA ILE A 505 24.66 4.08 -29.04
C ILE A 505 25.88 4.49 -28.21
N PRO A 506 27.11 4.11 -28.62
CA PRO A 506 28.33 4.56 -27.96
C PRO A 506 28.54 6.07 -28.10
N THR A 507 28.87 6.73 -27.00
CA THR A 507 29.10 8.19 -26.95
C THR A 507 30.58 8.59 -26.94
N THR A 508 31.50 7.63 -26.91
CA THR A 508 32.96 7.87 -26.85
C THR A 508 33.47 8.77 -27.98
N SER A 509 33.01 8.53 -29.21
CA SER A 509 33.34 9.28 -30.42
C SER A 509 32.48 10.53 -30.64
N LEU A 510 31.50 10.79 -29.78
CA LEU A 510 30.64 11.96 -29.87
C LEU A 510 31.22 13.10 -29.01
N ASP A 511 31.16 14.32 -29.53
CA ASP A 511 31.50 15.53 -28.78
C ASP A 511 30.36 15.89 -27.80
N LYS A 512 30.63 16.83 -26.89
CA LYS A 512 29.58 17.47 -26.10
C LYS A 512 28.61 18.31 -26.94
N GLY A 513 27.38 18.45 -26.44
CA GLY A 513 26.30 19.24 -27.04
C GLY A 513 25.05 18.41 -27.34
N ASP A 514 24.14 19.00 -28.11
CA ASP A 514 22.78 18.45 -28.30
C ASP A 514 22.65 17.58 -29.55
N TYR A 515 22.02 16.43 -29.36
CA TYR A 515 21.76 15.41 -30.36
C TYR A 515 20.27 15.08 -30.42
N GLU A 516 19.78 14.74 -31.61
CA GLU A 516 18.46 14.13 -31.79
C GLU A 516 18.63 12.76 -32.45
N VAL A 517 18.08 11.73 -31.82
CA VAL A 517 17.96 10.40 -32.40
C VAL A 517 16.53 10.16 -32.86
N LYS A 518 16.40 9.73 -34.11
CA LYS A 518 15.15 9.33 -34.76
C LYS A 518 15.19 7.82 -34.99
N VAL A 519 14.11 7.12 -34.65
CA VAL A 519 13.85 5.75 -35.09
C VAL A 519 12.73 5.78 -36.12
N ILE A 520 13.05 5.37 -37.35
CA ILE A 520 12.10 5.22 -38.46
C ILE A 520 11.77 3.74 -38.56
N VAL A 521 10.49 3.40 -38.55
CA VAL A 521 10.01 2.02 -38.70
C VAL A 521 9.09 1.97 -39.91
N LYS A 522 9.43 1.13 -40.89
CA LYS A 522 8.70 0.97 -42.16
C LYS A 522 8.26 -0.47 -42.34
N ASP A 523 6.96 -0.68 -42.42
CA ASP A 523 6.36 -1.98 -42.71
C ASP A 523 6.32 -2.21 -44.22
N LYS A 524 6.92 -3.31 -44.69
CA LYS A 524 6.98 -3.67 -46.12
C LYS A 524 5.66 -4.21 -46.66
N VAL A 525 4.81 -4.76 -45.80
CA VAL A 525 3.53 -5.40 -46.16
C VAL A 525 2.40 -4.39 -46.16
N SER A 526 2.24 -3.61 -45.08
CA SER A 526 1.20 -2.58 -45.00
C SER A 526 1.62 -1.24 -45.62
N THR A 527 2.90 -1.08 -45.99
CA THR A 527 3.51 0.17 -46.50
C THR A 527 3.46 1.36 -45.54
N GLN A 528 3.04 1.14 -44.29
CA GLN A 528 2.98 2.17 -43.26
C GLN A 528 4.38 2.54 -42.76
N VAL A 529 4.56 3.81 -42.37
CA VAL A 529 5.80 4.34 -41.79
C VAL A 529 5.47 5.12 -40.53
N ILE A 530 6.24 4.89 -39.46
CA ILE A 530 6.15 5.65 -38.21
C ILE A 530 7.54 6.17 -37.81
N GLU A 531 7.63 7.44 -37.43
CA GLU A 531 8.86 8.06 -36.92
C GLU A 531 8.70 8.40 -35.43
N ASN A 532 9.63 7.94 -34.59
CA ASN A 532 9.79 8.40 -33.21
C ASN A 532 11.10 9.18 -33.08
N LYS A 533 11.11 10.24 -32.26
CA LYS A 533 12.26 11.16 -32.09
C LYS A 533 12.46 11.46 -30.62
N SER A 534 13.72 11.52 -30.20
CA SER A 534 14.09 11.94 -28.85
C SER A 534 15.39 12.73 -28.87
N LYS A 535 15.48 13.73 -27.99
CA LYS A 535 16.65 14.62 -27.85
C LYS A 535 17.42 14.28 -26.60
N PHE A 536 18.75 14.39 -26.68
CA PHE A 536 19.65 14.23 -25.56
C PHE A 536 20.89 15.11 -25.70
N THR A 537 21.50 15.44 -24.57
CA THR A 537 22.71 16.26 -24.49
C THR A 537 23.85 15.42 -23.95
N ILE A 538 25.02 15.51 -24.58
CA ILE A 538 26.26 14.91 -24.08
C ILE A 538 27.02 15.97 -23.29
N ILE A 539 27.41 15.63 -22.06
CA ILE A 539 28.31 16.41 -21.20
C ILE A 539 29.66 15.70 -21.06
N ASP A 540 30.68 16.46 -20.64
CA ASP A 540 32.02 15.93 -20.34
C ASP A 540 32.01 15.00 -19.11
#